data_AF-A0A947BM95-F1
#
_entry.id   AF-A0A947BM95-F1
#
_cell.length_a   1.000
_cell.length_b   1.000
_cell.length_c   1.000
_cell.angle_alpha   90.00
_cell.angle_beta   90.00
_cell.angle_gamma   90.00
#
_symmetry.space_group_name_H-M   'P 1'
#
loop_
_entity.id
_entity.type
_entity.pdbx_description
1 polymer ?
#
loop_
_entity_poly.entity_id
_entity_poly.type
_entity_poly.pdbx_seq_one_letter_code
_entity_poly.pdbx_strand_id
1 'polypeptide(L)'
;PNPNQWEMYEKNNCVYHHELPKSYQYMRNWNQGYLEWAKRHSLTRYAEPINIHIYSEVLQKFRLAAQGKSDGKQPPEHLRNRINTHFDPLPFYSDTLEAQQTDLRQYPLNAITQRPMAMYHSWDSQNAWLRQIHAHNYLHVNTNTAKAAGIDDGQWMWVESMHGKVRCMCRHSEAVEPGTVWTWNAIGKAKGAWGLKKNANESQKGFLLNHLISEELPPSEAGDHLSNSDPVTGQAGWYDVRVKIYPAAADEPEETFPQFKEGAIAPGTSTSNKFRAGHWLKYFAGKKSK
;
A
#
# COMPACT_ATOMS: atom_id res chain seq x y z
N PRO A 1 -4.52 -36.21 -6.47
CA PRO A 1 -5.43 -35.31 -7.22
C PRO A 1 -6.84 -35.91 -7.27
N ASN A 2 -7.90 -35.11 -7.05
CA ASN A 2 -9.27 -35.60 -7.17
C ASN A 2 -9.60 -35.82 -8.66
N PRO A 3 -9.94 -37.04 -9.11
CA PRO A 3 -10.13 -37.34 -10.53
C PRO A 3 -11.25 -36.53 -11.19
N ASN A 4 -12.23 -36.03 -10.40
CA ASN A 4 -13.39 -35.30 -10.92
C ASN A 4 -13.37 -33.81 -10.51
N GLN A 5 -12.18 -33.22 -10.35
CA GLN A 5 -12.05 -31.87 -9.80
C GLN A 5 -12.71 -30.80 -10.67
N TRP A 6 -12.61 -30.91 -12.00
CA TRP A 6 -13.15 -29.92 -12.93
C TRP A 6 -14.68 -29.96 -12.98
N GLU A 7 -15.27 -31.16 -13.01
CA GLU A 7 -16.72 -31.37 -12.99
C GLU A 7 -17.33 -30.89 -11.68
N MET A 8 -16.64 -31.12 -10.56
CA MET A 8 -17.06 -30.61 -9.26
C MET A 8 -16.97 -29.08 -9.18
N TYR A 9 -15.96 -28.45 -9.78
CA TYR A 9 -15.90 -26.99 -9.86
C TYR A 9 -17.04 -26.43 -10.71
N GLU A 10 -17.27 -26.97 -11.91
CA GLU A 10 -18.38 -26.55 -12.77
C GLU A 10 -19.73 -26.66 -12.05
N LYS A 11 -20.00 -27.82 -11.41
CA LYS A 11 -21.24 -28.05 -10.66
C LYS A 11 -21.45 -27.05 -9.52
N ASN A 12 -20.37 -26.51 -8.96
CA ASN A 12 -20.41 -25.53 -7.87
C ASN A 12 -20.10 -24.11 -8.35
N ASN A 13 -20.28 -23.77 -9.64
CA ASN A 13 -19.99 -22.44 -10.19
C ASN A 13 -18.57 -21.93 -9.88
N CYS A 14 -17.60 -22.84 -9.88
CA CYS A 14 -16.21 -22.60 -9.52
C CYS A 14 -16.00 -22.01 -8.12
N VAL A 15 -16.95 -22.22 -7.20
CA VAL A 15 -16.84 -21.81 -5.79
C VAL A 15 -16.86 -23.01 -4.86
N TYR A 16 -16.18 -22.90 -3.72
CA TYR A 16 -16.29 -23.83 -2.61
C TYR A 16 -17.17 -23.22 -1.52
N HIS A 17 -18.13 -23.98 -1.04
CA HIS A 17 -19.00 -23.58 0.07
C HIS A 17 -19.10 -24.72 1.09
N HIS A 18 -18.97 -24.39 2.37
CA HIS A 18 -19.16 -25.31 3.48
C HIS A 18 -20.06 -24.66 4.52
N GLU A 19 -21.24 -25.23 4.73
CA GLU A 19 -22.15 -24.78 5.76
C GLU A 19 -21.74 -25.39 7.11
N LEU A 20 -21.32 -24.53 8.04
CA LEU A 20 -21.01 -24.96 9.40
C LEU A 20 -22.28 -25.44 10.11
N PRO A 21 -22.21 -26.47 10.97
CA PRO A 21 -23.30 -26.84 11.86
C PRO A 21 -23.88 -25.63 12.59
N LYS A 22 -25.21 -25.55 12.75
CA LYS A 22 -25.88 -24.41 13.42
C LYS A 22 -25.26 -24.08 14.78
N SER A 23 -24.85 -25.11 15.52
CA SER A 23 -24.19 -24.95 16.82
C SER A 23 -22.85 -24.23 16.75
N TYR A 24 -22.16 -24.19 15.60
CA TYR A 24 -20.84 -23.55 15.43
C TYR A 24 -20.94 -22.12 14.91
N GLN A 25 -22.13 -21.69 14.47
CA GLN A 25 -22.29 -20.42 13.75
C GLN A 25 -22.21 -19.20 14.67
N TYR A 26 -22.44 -19.36 15.98
CA TYR A 26 -22.48 -18.29 16.98
C TYR A 26 -21.33 -18.38 18.00
N MET A 27 -20.95 -17.23 18.57
CA MET A 27 -19.92 -17.10 19.60
C MET A 27 -18.59 -17.79 19.22
N ARG A 28 -18.16 -17.65 17.96
CA ARG A 28 -17.01 -18.37 17.38
C ARG A 28 -15.70 -18.18 18.16
N ASN A 29 -15.57 -17.11 18.90
CA ASN A 29 -14.45 -16.87 19.80
C ASN A 29 -14.40 -17.87 20.98
N TRP A 30 -15.52 -18.44 21.42
CA TRP A 30 -15.63 -19.31 22.61
C TRP A 30 -16.21 -20.70 22.29
N ASN A 31 -16.68 -20.89 21.06
CA ASN A 31 -17.35 -22.08 20.62
C ASN A 31 -16.35 -23.22 20.35
N GLN A 32 -16.29 -24.21 21.24
CA GLN A 32 -15.37 -25.33 21.15
C GLN A 32 -15.46 -26.06 19.79
N GLY A 33 -16.68 -26.34 19.32
CA GLY A 33 -16.90 -27.04 18.04
C GLY A 33 -16.37 -26.26 16.84
N TYR A 34 -16.57 -24.94 16.82
CA TYR A 34 -15.97 -24.06 15.82
C TYR A 34 -14.44 -24.02 15.95
N LEU A 35 -13.89 -23.86 17.14
CA LEU A 35 -12.45 -23.73 17.37
C LEU A 35 -11.69 -25.00 16.96
N GLU A 36 -12.24 -26.18 17.26
CA GLU A 36 -11.71 -27.46 16.82
C GLU A 36 -11.83 -27.65 15.30
N TRP A 37 -12.96 -27.24 14.71
CA TRP A 37 -13.12 -27.24 13.26
C TRP A 37 -12.09 -26.31 12.60
N ALA A 38 -11.93 -25.08 13.09
CA ALA A 38 -11.00 -24.09 12.56
C ALA A 38 -9.54 -24.57 12.64
N LYS A 39 -9.14 -25.18 13.77
CA LYS A 39 -7.83 -25.79 13.93
C LYS A 39 -7.59 -26.93 12.93
N ARG A 40 -8.56 -27.84 12.77
CA ARG A 40 -8.46 -28.96 11.81
C ARG A 40 -8.33 -28.48 10.36
N HIS A 41 -8.93 -27.35 10.03
CA HIS A 41 -8.85 -26.72 8.71
C HIS A 41 -7.70 -25.71 8.60
N SER A 42 -6.80 -25.65 9.58
CA SER A 42 -5.63 -24.75 9.60
C SER A 42 -5.98 -23.26 9.50
N LEU A 43 -7.17 -22.87 9.95
CA LEU A 43 -7.57 -21.46 10.05
C LEU A 43 -7.05 -20.81 11.35
N THR A 44 -6.85 -21.61 12.39
CA THR A 44 -6.24 -21.19 13.66
C THR A 44 -5.18 -22.20 14.11
N ARG A 45 -4.22 -21.75 14.92
CA ARG A 45 -3.15 -22.61 15.45
C ARG A 45 -3.62 -23.46 16.64
N TYR A 46 -4.46 -22.88 17.48
CA TYR A 46 -4.95 -23.48 18.73
C TYR A 46 -6.48 -23.48 18.76
N ALA A 47 -7.06 -24.43 19.49
CA ALA A 47 -8.49 -24.55 19.71
C ALA A 47 -8.83 -24.06 21.13
N GLU A 48 -8.45 -22.83 21.43
CA GLU A 48 -8.63 -22.17 22.73
C GLU A 48 -9.48 -20.91 22.53
N PRO A 49 -10.17 -20.41 23.58
CA PRO A 49 -10.94 -19.19 23.48
C PRO A 49 -10.11 -18.01 22.97
N ILE A 50 -10.63 -17.30 21.98
CA ILE A 50 -10.02 -16.09 21.42
C ILE A 50 -10.47 -14.91 22.29
N ASN A 51 -9.64 -14.57 23.27
CA ASN A 51 -9.88 -13.47 24.18
C ASN A 51 -9.24 -12.18 23.65
N ILE A 52 -9.99 -11.08 23.68
CA ILE A 52 -9.47 -9.75 23.38
C ILE A 52 -8.90 -9.18 24.68
N HIS A 53 -7.58 -9.09 24.76
CA HIS A 53 -6.90 -8.51 25.90
C HIS A 53 -6.85 -6.99 25.74
N ILE A 54 -7.46 -6.25 26.67
CA ILE A 54 -7.30 -4.78 26.74
C ILE A 54 -5.93 -4.44 27.33
N TYR A 55 -5.48 -5.20 28.32
CA TYR A 55 -4.16 -5.06 28.93
C TYR A 55 -3.18 -6.10 28.38
N SER A 56 -2.02 -5.66 27.92
CA SER A 56 -0.95 -6.54 27.42
C SER A 56 0.18 -6.72 28.43
N GLU A 57 0.18 -7.87 29.13
CA GLU A 57 1.28 -8.29 30.00
C GLU A 57 2.62 -8.37 29.25
N VAL A 58 2.58 -8.70 27.96
CA VAL A 58 3.78 -8.78 27.14
C VAL A 58 4.40 -7.39 26.98
N LEU A 59 3.60 -6.38 26.60
CA LEU A 59 4.10 -5.01 26.44
C LEU A 59 4.58 -4.42 27.78
N GLN A 60 3.86 -4.69 28.88
CA GLN A 60 4.28 -4.24 30.20
C GLN A 60 5.68 -4.75 30.57
N LYS A 61 6.03 -6.00 30.25
CA LYS A 61 7.37 -6.54 30.52
C LYS A 61 8.47 -5.76 29.79
N PHE A 62 8.24 -5.41 28.53
CA PHE A 62 9.17 -4.57 27.77
C PHE A 62 9.27 -3.16 28.38
N ARG A 63 8.13 -2.58 28.79
CA ARG A 63 8.08 -1.27 29.43
C ARG A 63 8.83 -1.25 30.77
N LEU A 64 8.64 -2.25 31.61
CA LEU A 64 9.35 -2.39 32.89
C LEU A 64 10.87 -2.57 32.69
N ALA A 65 11.28 -3.29 31.65
CA ALA A 65 12.68 -3.37 31.25
C ALA A 65 13.21 -2.02 30.73
N ALA A 66 12.43 -1.22 30.02
CA ALA A 66 12.87 0.14 29.69
C ALA A 66 13.03 1.04 30.92
N GLN A 67 12.26 0.78 31.98
CA GLN A 67 12.27 1.52 33.24
C GLN A 67 13.32 1.05 34.26
N GLY A 68 14.13 0.02 33.96
CA GLY A 68 15.09 -0.52 34.92
C GLY A 68 14.46 -1.36 36.05
N LYS A 69 13.21 -1.80 35.89
CA LYS A 69 12.43 -2.52 36.92
C LYS A 69 12.34 -4.03 36.69
N SER A 70 13.10 -4.57 35.74
CA SER A 70 13.16 -6.01 35.49
C SER A 70 14.54 -6.55 35.87
N ASP A 71 14.59 -7.78 36.38
CA ASP A 71 15.84 -8.43 36.81
C ASP A 71 16.72 -8.91 35.63
N GLY A 72 16.27 -8.69 34.39
CA GLY A 72 16.84 -9.28 33.18
C GLY A 72 17.46 -8.26 32.23
N LYS A 73 17.47 -8.63 30.94
CA LYS A 73 17.99 -7.80 29.86
C LYS A 73 17.23 -6.47 29.81
N GLN A 74 18.00 -5.39 29.76
CA GLN A 74 17.51 -4.03 29.57
C GLN A 74 17.75 -3.63 28.10
N PRO A 75 16.87 -2.83 27.49
CA PRO A 75 17.14 -2.28 26.18
C PRO A 75 18.29 -1.26 26.24
N PRO A 76 18.96 -0.99 25.11
CA PRO A 76 19.96 0.08 25.01
C PRO A 76 19.42 1.42 25.50
N GLU A 77 20.27 2.21 26.15
CA GLU A 77 19.86 3.47 26.81
C GLU A 77 19.11 4.41 25.86
N HIS A 78 19.65 4.59 24.64
CA HIS A 78 19.07 5.47 23.61
C HIS A 78 17.68 5.01 23.10
N LEU A 79 17.25 3.77 23.38
CA LEU A 79 15.93 3.25 23.00
C LEU A 79 14.95 3.15 24.17
N ARG A 80 15.39 3.39 25.41
CA ARG A 80 14.55 3.23 26.59
C ARG A 80 13.30 4.09 26.52
N ASN A 81 13.43 5.37 26.15
CA ASN A 81 12.29 6.27 26.05
C ASN A 81 11.28 5.81 25.00
N ARG A 82 11.76 5.38 23.82
CA ARG A 82 10.89 4.86 22.76
C ARG A 82 10.10 3.64 23.22
N ILE A 83 10.75 2.69 23.88
CA ILE A 83 10.08 1.49 24.41
C ILE A 83 9.10 1.89 25.52
N ASN A 84 9.52 2.75 26.44
CA ASN A 84 8.68 3.19 27.56
C ASN A 84 7.39 3.89 27.10
N THR A 85 7.46 4.65 26.00
CA THR A 85 6.32 5.34 25.40
C THR A 85 5.40 4.37 24.65
N HIS A 86 5.94 3.55 23.74
CA HIS A 86 5.10 2.81 22.80
C HIS A 86 4.67 1.42 23.25
N PHE A 87 5.33 0.83 24.25
CA PHE A 87 4.96 -0.46 24.83
C PHE A 87 4.02 -0.25 26.03
N ASP A 88 3.08 0.68 25.90
CA ASP A 88 2.02 0.84 26.89
C ASP A 88 1.15 -0.42 26.91
N PRO A 89 0.90 -1.03 28.07
CA PRO A 89 0.05 -2.22 28.11
C PRO A 89 -1.42 -1.92 27.84
N LEU A 90 -1.84 -0.64 27.86
CA LEU A 90 -3.19 -0.22 27.52
C LEU A 90 -3.20 0.55 26.19
N PRO A 91 -4.32 0.55 25.45
CA PRO A 91 -4.48 1.40 24.28
C PRO A 91 -4.35 2.87 24.66
N PHE A 92 -3.61 3.61 23.85
CA PHE A 92 -3.47 5.06 23.97
C PHE A 92 -3.37 5.68 22.58
N TYR A 93 -3.54 7.00 22.51
CA TYR A 93 -3.37 7.75 21.28
C TYR A 93 -1.96 8.33 21.19
N SER A 94 -1.36 8.24 20.01
CA SER A 94 -0.21 9.04 19.61
C SER A 94 -0.35 9.41 18.13
N ASP A 95 0.18 10.58 17.75
CA ASP A 95 0.38 10.89 16.34
C ASP A 95 1.36 9.91 15.68
N THR A 96 1.34 9.82 14.36
CA THR A 96 2.29 8.99 13.61
C THR A 96 3.72 9.47 13.82
N LEU A 97 4.69 8.54 13.73
CA LEU A 97 6.08 8.87 14.01
C LEU A 97 6.62 9.92 13.02
N GLU A 98 6.25 9.81 11.75
CA GLU A 98 6.64 10.79 10.73
C GLU A 98 5.96 12.15 10.95
N ALA A 99 4.68 12.19 11.32
CA ALA A 99 3.98 13.45 11.57
C ALA A 99 4.58 14.23 12.75
N GLN A 100 5.09 13.54 13.77
CA GLN A 100 5.80 14.16 14.89
C GLN A 100 7.11 14.84 14.47
N GLN A 101 7.68 14.45 13.33
CA GLN A 101 8.93 14.99 12.78
C GLN A 101 8.71 15.91 11.56
N THR A 102 7.47 16.06 11.12
CA THR A 102 7.11 16.86 9.94
C THR A 102 6.61 18.24 10.37
N ASP A 103 7.05 19.30 9.69
CA ASP A 103 6.36 20.60 9.78
C ASP A 103 4.97 20.49 9.13
N LEU A 104 3.94 20.28 9.95
CA LEU A 104 2.55 20.13 9.52
C LEU A 104 1.94 21.41 8.93
N ARG A 105 2.58 22.58 9.10
CA ARG A 105 2.16 23.82 8.44
C ARG A 105 2.70 23.87 7.01
N GLN A 106 3.94 23.40 6.82
CA GLN A 106 4.54 23.29 5.48
C GLN A 106 3.94 22.13 4.68
N TYR A 107 3.61 21.01 5.33
CA TYR A 107 3.07 19.79 4.71
C TYR A 107 1.69 19.44 5.32
N PRO A 108 0.63 20.19 4.98
CA PRO A 108 -0.64 20.10 5.69
C PRO A 108 -1.51 18.90 5.30
N LEU A 109 -1.26 18.26 4.15
CA LEU A 109 -2.13 17.21 3.61
C LEU A 109 -1.62 15.82 3.97
N ASN A 110 -2.53 14.89 4.31
CA ASN A 110 -2.22 13.46 4.39
C ASN A 110 -2.22 12.86 2.98
N ALA A 111 -1.23 12.05 2.64
CA ALA A 111 -1.18 11.34 1.36
C ALA A 111 -1.41 9.84 1.57
N ILE A 112 -2.43 9.28 0.91
CA ILE A 112 -2.74 7.86 1.02
C ILE A 112 -2.74 7.19 -0.36
N THR A 113 -2.50 5.88 -0.37
CA THR A 113 -2.66 5.07 -1.57
C THR A 113 -3.75 4.03 -1.38
N GLN A 114 -4.46 3.71 -2.45
CA GLN A 114 -5.48 2.66 -2.47
C GLN A 114 -5.15 1.63 -3.54
N ARG A 115 -5.62 0.39 -3.38
CA ARG A 115 -5.47 -0.63 -4.42
C ARG A 115 -6.64 -0.51 -5.40
N PRO A 116 -6.39 -0.50 -6.73
CA PRO A 116 -7.49 -0.60 -7.69
C PRO A 116 -8.27 -1.89 -7.45
N MET A 117 -9.60 -1.81 -7.33
CA MET A 117 -10.44 -2.98 -7.06
C MET A 117 -10.37 -4.05 -8.17
N ALA A 118 -10.02 -3.64 -9.39
CA ALA A 118 -9.90 -4.52 -10.54
C ALA A 118 -8.48 -5.09 -10.73
N MET A 119 -7.53 -4.82 -9.83
CA MET A 119 -6.13 -5.27 -9.95
C MET A 119 -5.60 -5.83 -8.62
N TYR A 120 -4.87 -6.94 -8.69
CA TYR A 120 -4.08 -7.43 -7.58
C TYR A 120 -2.68 -6.79 -7.57
N HIS A 121 -2.53 -5.68 -6.84
CA HIS A 121 -1.27 -4.93 -6.78
C HIS A 121 -0.74 -4.61 -8.19
N SER A 122 0.56 -4.83 -8.41
CA SER A 122 1.19 -4.71 -9.71
C SER A 122 0.91 -5.93 -10.60
N TRP A 123 0.52 -7.09 -10.05
CA TRP A 123 0.48 -8.36 -10.77
C TRP A 123 -0.51 -8.43 -11.91
N ASP A 124 -1.48 -7.52 -12.03
CA ASP A 124 -2.42 -7.51 -13.17
C ASP A 124 -2.04 -6.51 -14.26
N SER A 125 -0.87 -5.88 -14.15
CA SER A 125 -0.42 -4.85 -15.11
C SER A 125 -0.12 -5.42 -16.50
N GLN A 126 -0.04 -6.75 -16.68
CA GLN A 126 0.07 -7.40 -17.99
C GLN A 126 -1.29 -7.60 -18.69
N ASN A 127 -2.41 -7.46 -17.98
CA ASN A 127 -3.73 -7.69 -18.56
C ASN A 127 -4.11 -6.54 -19.51
N ALA A 128 -4.20 -6.84 -20.81
CA ALA A 128 -4.46 -5.83 -21.83
C ALA A 128 -5.80 -5.10 -21.70
N TRP A 129 -6.81 -5.69 -21.04
CA TRP A 129 -8.09 -5.03 -20.79
C TRP A 129 -7.98 -4.09 -19.60
N LEU A 130 -7.38 -4.52 -18.49
CA LEU A 130 -7.19 -3.68 -17.31
C LEU A 130 -6.30 -2.48 -17.61
N ARG A 131 -5.29 -2.65 -18.48
CA ARG A 131 -4.45 -1.54 -18.95
C ARG A 131 -5.24 -0.47 -19.71
N GLN A 132 -6.35 -0.79 -20.37
CA GLN A 132 -7.18 0.25 -21.00
C GLN A 132 -7.88 1.15 -19.96
N ILE A 133 -8.04 0.66 -18.73
CA ILE A 133 -8.70 1.35 -17.63
C ILE A 133 -7.66 2.04 -16.72
N HIS A 134 -6.55 1.36 -16.44
CA HIS A 134 -5.55 1.72 -15.43
C HIS A 134 -4.13 1.88 -16.01
N ALA A 135 -4.02 2.36 -17.26
CA ALA A 135 -2.72 2.66 -17.89
C ALA A 135 -1.94 3.78 -17.17
N HIS A 136 -2.62 4.64 -16.40
CA HIS A 136 -2.03 5.68 -15.57
C HIS A 136 -3.00 6.07 -14.45
N ASN A 137 -2.54 6.91 -13.54
CA ASN A 137 -3.28 7.36 -12.36
C ASN A 137 -3.22 8.89 -12.22
N TYR A 138 -4.17 9.42 -11.47
CA TYR A 138 -4.21 10.82 -11.04
C TYR A 138 -4.02 10.88 -9.53
N LEU A 139 -3.52 12.00 -9.02
CA LEU A 139 -3.70 12.32 -7.62
C LEU A 139 -5.07 12.98 -7.47
N HIS A 140 -5.95 12.32 -6.73
CA HIS A 140 -7.28 12.84 -6.42
C HIS A 140 -7.17 13.81 -5.26
N VAL A 141 -7.69 15.02 -5.47
CA VAL A 141 -7.63 16.14 -4.52
C VAL A 141 -9.04 16.71 -4.35
N ASN A 142 -9.40 17.12 -3.14
CA ASN A 142 -10.60 17.90 -2.93
C ASN A 142 -10.60 19.16 -3.80
N THR A 143 -11.72 19.47 -4.47
CA THR A 143 -11.81 20.60 -5.40
C THR A 143 -11.46 21.93 -4.75
N ASN A 144 -11.89 22.17 -3.51
CA ASN A 144 -11.60 23.42 -2.81
C ASN A 144 -10.12 23.51 -2.44
N THR A 145 -9.53 22.40 -1.98
CA THR A 145 -8.09 22.30 -1.70
C THR A 145 -7.26 22.57 -2.96
N ALA A 146 -7.64 21.98 -4.11
CA ALA A 146 -6.94 22.18 -5.37
C ALA A 146 -7.05 23.62 -5.89
N LYS A 147 -8.26 24.22 -5.85
CA LYS A 147 -8.48 25.61 -6.24
C LYS A 147 -7.71 26.59 -5.35
N ALA A 148 -7.68 26.35 -4.04
CA ALA A 148 -6.90 27.16 -3.10
C ALA A 148 -5.39 27.10 -3.40
N ALA A 149 -4.90 25.98 -3.92
CA ALA A 149 -3.52 25.82 -4.39
C ALA A 149 -3.28 26.31 -5.83
N GLY A 150 -4.31 26.82 -6.52
CA GLY A 150 -4.20 27.29 -7.91
C GLY A 150 -4.01 26.17 -8.94
N ILE A 151 -4.60 24.99 -8.69
CA ILE A 151 -4.45 23.80 -9.54
C ILE A 151 -5.80 23.46 -10.19
N ASP A 152 -5.86 23.55 -11.51
CA ASP A 152 -7.03 23.19 -12.32
C ASP A 152 -7.20 21.67 -12.46
N ASP A 153 -8.43 21.22 -12.75
CA ASP A 153 -8.70 19.79 -12.96
C ASP A 153 -7.96 19.26 -14.19
N GLY A 154 -7.20 18.17 -14.02
CA GLY A 154 -6.35 17.61 -15.07
C GLY A 154 -4.98 18.27 -15.22
N GLN A 155 -4.67 19.33 -14.47
CA GLN A 155 -3.39 20.03 -14.55
C GLN A 155 -2.24 19.18 -13.97
N TRP A 156 -1.03 19.35 -14.52
CA TRP A 156 0.20 18.86 -13.92
C TRP A 156 0.56 19.65 -12.67
N MET A 157 0.91 18.94 -11.61
CA MET A 157 1.29 19.50 -10.32
C MET A 157 2.43 18.72 -9.68
N TRP A 158 3.05 19.35 -8.69
CA TRP A 158 3.95 18.72 -7.76
C TRP A 158 3.20 18.32 -6.49
N VAL A 159 3.51 17.13 -6.00
CA VAL A 159 3.23 16.68 -4.64
C VAL A 159 4.57 16.41 -3.95
N GLU A 160 4.81 17.05 -2.82
CA GLU A 160 6.11 17.05 -2.15
C GLU A 160 5.93 16.72 -0.66
N SER A 161 6.72 15.78 -0.15
CA SER A 161 6.91 15.54 1.28
C SER A 161 8.26 16.10 1.73
N MET A 162 8.60 15.94 3.02
CA MET A 162 9.95 16.25 3.50
C MET A 162 11.05 15.36 2.90
N HIS A 163 10.69 14.25 2.26
CA HIS A 163 11.62 13.26 1.72
C HIS A 163 11.88 13.42 0.21
N GLY A 164 10.95 14.04 -0.52
CA GLY A 164 11.07 14.17 -1.97
C GLY A 164 9.82 14.74 -2.61
N LYS A 165 9.80 14.73 -3.94
CA LYS A 165 8.68 15.22 -4.73
C LYS A 165 8.37 14.34 -5.92
N VAL A 166 7.10 14.34 -6.30
CA VAL A 166 6.54 13.63 -7.45
C VAL A 166 5.76 14.61 -8.30
N ARG A 167 5.97 14.56 -9.62
CA ARG A 167 5.14 15.30 -10.58
C ARG A 167 4.06 14.38 -11.11
N CYS A 168 2.81 14.81 -11.06
CA CYS A 168 1.66 14.02 -11.49
C CYS A 168 0.51 14.91 -11.95
N MET A 169 -0.51 14.30 -12.56
CA MET A 169 -1.73 15.00 -12.95
C MET A 169 -2.73 15.01 -11.79
N CYS A 170 -3.39 16.15 -11.60
CA CYS A 170 -4.47 16.31 -10.63
C CYS A 170 -5.81 15.81 -11.18
N ARG A 171 -6.66 15.29 -10.30
CA ARG A 171 -8.09 15.12 -10.55
C ARG A 171 -8.89 15.67 -9.37
N HIS A 172 -9.78 16.62 -9.64
CA HIS A 172 -10.67 17.16 -8.62
C HIS A 172 -11.72 16.11 -8.23
N SER A 173 -12.06 16.03 -6.95
CA SER A 173 -13.10 15.16 -6.43
C SER A 173 -13.63 15.63 -5.08
N GLU A 174 -14.91 15.95 -5.00
CA GLU A 174 -15.61 16.29 -3.74
C GLU A 174 -15.74 15.10 -2.77
N ALA A 175 -15.47 13.87 -3.24
CA ALA A 175 -15.47 12.68 -2.39
C ALA A 175 -14.18 12.57 -1.56
N VAL A 176 -13.20 13.45 -1.75
CA VAL A 176 -11.95 13.50 -1.00
C VAL A 176 -12.09 14.49 0.14
N GLU A 177 -11.73 14.05 1.35
CA GLU A 177 -11.65 14.91 2.53
C GLU A 177 -10.60 16.03 2.29
N PRO A 178 -10.90 17.31 2.56
CA PRO A 178 -10.03 18.44 2.19
C PRO A 178 -8.57 18.38 2.68
N GLY A 179 -8.30 17.75 3.81
CA GLY A 179 -6.96 17.52 4.37
C GLY A 179 -6.25 16.28 3.85
N THR A 180 -6.76 15.64 2.80
CA THR A 180 -6.25 14.37 2.28
C THR A 180 -6.11 14.41 0.75
N VAL A 181 -5.10 13.72 0.24
CA VAL A 181 -4.94 13.40 -1.19
C VAL A 181 -4.73 11.91 -1.36
N TRP A 182 -5.18 11.34 -2.48
CA TRP A 182 -5.00 9.92 -2.69
C TRP A 182 -4.81 9.52 -4.15
N THR A 183 -4.17 8.37 -4.37
CA THR A 183 -4.02 7.76 -5.69
C THR A 183 -4.10 6.23 -5.62
N TRP A 184 -4.32 5.60 -6.76
CA TRP A 184 -4.08 4.18 -6.95
C TRP A 184 -2.59 3.81 -6.79
N ASN A 185 -2.32 2.76 -6.03
CA ASN A 185 -1.00 2.13 -5.88
C ASN A 185 -0.67 1.26 -7.11
N ALA A 186 0.63 1.02 -7.32
CA ALA A 186 1.19 0.03 -8.23
C ALA A 186 0.99 0.29 -9.73
N ILE A 187 0.55 1.49 -10.11
CA ILE A 187 0.29 1.87 -11.51
C ILE A 187 1.58 2.27 -12.24
N GLY A 188 2.33 3.23 -11.69
CA GLY A 188 3.57 3.72 -12.31
C GLY A 188 4.62 2.61 -12.54
N LYS A 189 5.25 2.60 -13.71
CA LYS A 189 6.29 1.63 -14.11
C LYS A 189 7.51 2.33 -14.70
N ALA A 190 8.70 1.78 -14.46
CA ALA A 190 9.90 2.24 -15.14
C ALA A 190 9.83 2.00 -16.67
N LYS A 191 10.50 2.85 -17.44
CA LYS A 191 10.60 2.72 -18.92
C LYS A 191 11.12 1.34 -19.30
N GLY A 192 10.39 0.64 -20.18
CA GLY A 192 10.76 -0.69 -20.70
C GLY A 192 10.49 -1.87 -19.74
N ALA A 193 10.04 -1.61 -18.52
CA ALA A 193 9.74 -2.66 -17.56
C ALA A 193 8.47 -3.44 -17.97
N TRP A 194 8.34 -4.69 -17.49
CA TRP A 194 7.12 -5.50 -17.66
C TRP A 194 6.75 -5.81 -19.13
N GLY A 195 7.73 -5.75 -20.04
CA GLY A 195 7.50 -5.95 -21.48
C GLY A 195 6.75 -4.79 -22.16
N LEU A 196 6.60 -3.66 -21.47
CA LEU A 196 5.94 -2.46 -21.98
C LEU A 196 6.86 -1.71 -22.97
N LYS A 197 6.25 -0.93 -23.86
CA LYS A 197 7.00 0.00 -24.71
C LYS A 197 7.62 1.11 -23.84
N LYS A 198 8.73 1.68 -24.31
CA LYS A 198 9.46 2.73 -23.57
C LYS A 198 8.60 3.96 -23.27
N ASN A 199 7.69 4.28 -24.19
CA ASN A 199 6.76 5.40 -24.11
C ASN A 199 5.34 4.98 -23.66
N ALA A 200 5.21 3.88 -22.91
CA ALA A 200 3.92 3.46 -22.38
C ALA A 200 3.38 4.48 -21.36
N ASN A 201 2.05 4.65 -21.30
CA ASN A 201 1.43 5.57 -20.35
C ASN A 201 1.83 5.26 -18.89
N GLU A 202 2.04 3.99 -18.56
CA GLU A 202 2.46 3.56 -17.24
C GLU A 202 3.81 4.17 -16.82
N SER A 203 4.69 4.49 -17.78
CA SER A 203 5.98 5.15 -17.52
C SER A 203 5.98 6.66 -17.74
N GLN A 204 5.11 7.17 -18.62
CA GLN A 204 5.07 8.60 -18.94
C GLN A 204 4.11 9.38 -18.04
N LYS A 205 3.01 8.75 -17.65
CA LYS A 205 1.87 9.36 -16.94
C LYS A 205 1.56 8.68 -15.61
N GLY A 206 1.98 7.43 -15.43
CA GLY A 206 1.86 6.71 -14.17
C GLY A 206 2.91 7.16 -13.14
N PHE A 207 2.54 7.21 -11.87
CA PHE A 207 3.43 7.56 -10.77
C PHE A 207 3.16 6.72 -9.52
N LEU A 208 4.09 6.74 -8.56
CA LEU A 208 3.98 6.08 -7.26
C LEU A 208 4.27 7.09 -6.15
N LEU A 209 3.40 7.16 -5.14
CA LEU A 209 3.67 7.98 -3.94
C LEU A 209 4.81 7.42 -3.09
N ASN A 210 5.25 6.19 -3.34
CA ASN A 210 6.42 5.57 -2.72
C ASN A 210 7.67 6.45 -2.72
N HIS A 211 7.83 7.33 -3.71
CA HIS A 211 8.97 8.26 -3.78
C HIS A 211 8.89 9.41 -2.75
N LEU A 212 7.78 9.54 -2.04
CA LEU A 212 7.56 10.53 -0.98
C LEU A 212 7.66 9.92 0.42
N ILE A 213 7.75 8.60 0.52
CA ILE A 213 7.71 7.84 1.78
C ILE A 213 9.13 7.36 2.09
N SER A 214 9.56 7.50 3.35
CA SER A 214 10.85 7.01 3.82
C SER A 214 10.67 5.81 4.76
N GLU A 215 11.53 4.80 4.61
CA GLU A 215 11.65 3.67 5.54
C GLU A 215 12.33 4.08 6.86
N GLU A 216 13.02 5.23 6.87
CA GLU A 216 13.74 5.78 8.02
C GLU A 216 13.22 7.18 8.40
N LEU A 217 13.12 7.41 9.70
CA LEU A 217 12.86 8.71 10.28
C LEU A 217 14.13 9.57 10.24
N PRO A 218 14.01 10.92 10.29
CA PRO A 218 15.17 11.79 10.44
C PRO A 218 16.03 11.42 11.66
N PRO A 219 17.35 11.68 11.62
CA PRO A 219 18.24 11.46 12.76
C PRO A 219 17.71 12.12 14.04
N SER A 220 17.82 11.39 15.16
CA SER A 220 17.35 11.84 16.48
C SER A 220 18.28 11.34 17.58
N GLU A 221 18.01 11.71 18.84
CA GLU A 221 18.75 11.19 20.00
C GLU A 221 18.71 9.65 20.11
N ALA A 222 17.72 9.00 19.50
CA ALA A 222 17.59 7.56 19.43
C ALA A 222 18.44 6.91 18.33
N GLY A 223 19.16 7.69 17.51
CA GLY A 223 20.07 7.22 16.47
C GLY A 223 19.84 7.86 15.09
N ASP A 224 20.80 7.63 14.19
CA ASP A 224 20.82 8.20 12.84
C ASP A 224 19.94 7.43 11.84
N HIS A 225 19.68 6.15 12.10
CA HIS A 225 18.93 5.24 11.22
C HIS A 225 17.80 4.57 11.99
N LEU A 226 16.76 5.33 12.29
CA LEU A 226 15.58 4.81 12.99
C LEU A 226 14.49 4.44 11.99
N SER A 227 14.00 3.20 12.05
CA SER A 227 12.93 2.76 11.13
C SER A 227 11.62 3.55 11.38
N ASN A 228 11.00 3.99 10.28
CA ASN A 228 9.63 4.51 10.22
C ASN A 228 8.62 3.35 10.22
N SER A 229 8.65 2.57 11.30
CA SER A 229 7.75 1.45 11.52
C SER A 229 7.12 1.53 12.91
N ASP A 230 5.95 0.91 13.03
CA ASP A 230 5.28 0.70 14.30
C ASP A 230 6.26 0.11 15.33
N PRO A 231 6.53 0.81 16.45
CA PRO A 231 7.58 0.40 17.39
C PRO A 231 7.38 -0.98 18.04
N VAL A 232 6.15 -1.50 17.99
CA VAL A 232 5.78 -2.78 18.62
C VAL A 232 5.86 -3.93 17.62
N THR A 233 5.27 -3.78 16.44
CA THR A 233 5.10 -4.85 15.44
C THR A 233 6.14 -4.80 14.32
N GLY A 234 6.78 -3.65 14.10
CA GLY A 234 7.66 -3.41 12.96
C GLY A 234 6.93 -3.18 11.63
N GLN A 235 5.61 -2.99 11.65
CA GLN A 235 4.85 -2.67 10.44
C GLN A 235 5.22 -1.28 9.91
N ALA A 236 5.55 -1.17 8.62
CA ALA A 236 5.97 0.08 8.01
C ALA A 236 4.85 1.16 7.97
N GLY A 237 5.21 2.41 8.26
CA GLY A 237 4.33 3.59 8.33
C GLY A 237 3.89 4.15 6.97
N TRP A 238 3.34 3.32 6.09
CA TRP A 238 3.02 3.70 4.69
C TRP A 238 1.97 4.80 4.53
N TYR A 239 1.19 5.09 5.57
CA TYR A 239 0.10 6.08 5.54
C TYR A 239 0.39 7.30 6.42
N ASP A 240 1.62 7.43 6.91
CA ASP A 240 2.03 8.50 7.81
C ASP A 240 2.42 9.78 7.06
N VAL A 241 2.61 9.66 5.74
CA VAL A 241 3.23 10.69 4.91
C VAL A 241 2.40 11.96 4.79
N ARG A 242 3.10 13.08 5.01
CA ARG A 242 2.56 14.44 4.92
C ARG A 242 3.10 15.15 3.70
N VAL A 243 2.23 15.84 2.97
CA VAL A 243 2.57 16.48 1.70
C VAL A 243 2.02 17.90 1.58
N LYS A 244 2.64 18.66 0.68
CA LYS A 244 2.08 19.87 0.08
C LYS A 244 1.91 19.65 -1.42
N ILE A 245 1.01 20.43 -2.02
CA ILE A 245 0.78 20.42 -3.46
C ILE A 245 0.93 21.83 -4.03
N TYR A 246 1.40 21.94 -5.26
CA TYR A 246 1.51 23.20 -5.98
C TYR A 246 1.61 22.95 -7.50
N PRO A 247 1.23 23.93 -8.35
CA PRO A 247 1.29 23.77 -9.81
C PRO A 247 2.70 23.44 -10.31
N ALA A 248 2.81 22.59 -11.33
CA ALA A 248 4.05 22.46 -12.10
C ALA A 248 4.22 23.71 -12.98
N ALA A 249 5.46 24.15 -13.20
CA ALA A 249 5.70 25.31 -14.07
C ALA A 249 5.37 24.97 -15.53
N ALA A 250 5.00 25.99 -16.33
CA ALA A 250 4.54 25.80 -17.70
C ALA A 250 5.61 25.27 -18.67
N ASP A 251 6.89 25.47 -18.34
CA ASP A 251 8.06 24.98 -19.09
C ASP A 251 8.51 23.57 -18.65
N GLU A 252 7.88 23.01 -17.61
CA GLU A 252 8.18 21.66 -17.18
C GLU A 252 7.59 20.60 -18.12
N PRO A 253 8.27 19.46 -18.31
CA PRO A 253 7.75 18.38 -19.13
C PRO A 253 6.42 17.82 -18.63
N GLU A 254 5.49 17.54 -19.56
CA GLU A 254 4.25 16.81 -19.31
C GLU A 254 4.48 15.29 -19.14
N GLU A 255 5.38 14.93 -18.23
CA GLU A 255 5.66 13.56 -17.80
C GLU A 255 5.77 13.48 -16.27
N THR A 256 5.52 12.31 -15.71
CA THR A 256 5.67 12.09 -14.26
C THR A 256 7.11 12.21 -13.81
N PHE A 257 7.33 12.53 -12.54
CA PHE A 257 8.65 12.56 -11.92
C PHE A 257 8.62 11.77 -10.61
N PRO A 258 9.69 11.05 -10.20
CA PRO A 258 10.97 10.88 -10.89
C PRO A 258 10.90 10.00 -12.15
N GLN A 259 11.80 10.26 -13.10
CA GLN A 259 12.02 9.41 -14.27
C GLN A 259 13.35 8.67 -14.15
N PHE A 260 13.35 7.39 -14.52
CA PHE A 260 14.54 6.55 -14.49
C PHE A 260 14.94 6.12 -15.90
N LYS A 261 16.24 5.92 -16.10
CA LYS A 261 16.75 5.28 -17.31
C LYS A 261 16.20 3.86 -17.41
N GLU A 262 16.08 3.35 -18.64
CA GLU A 262 15.67 1.97 -18.88
C GLU A 262 16.60 1.01 -18.13
N GLY A 263 15.99 0.08 -17.38
CA GLY A 263 16.73 -0.93 -16.63
C GLY A 263 17.39 -1.98 -17.54
N ALA A 264 18.31 -2.75 -16.98
CA ALA A 264 18.89 -3.89 -17.68
C ALA A 264 17.81 -4.92 -18.04
N ILE A 265 17.95 -5.54 -19.20
CA ILE A 265 17.07 -6.62 -19.62
C ILE A 265 17.36 -7.83 -18.73
N ALA A 266 16.33 -8.34 -18.06
CA ALA A 266 16.51 -9.48 -17.16
C ALA A 266 17.02 -10.72 -17.95
N PRO A 267 17.92 -11.52 -17.36
CA PRO A 267 18.40 -12.75 -17.99
C PRO A 267 17.24 -13.65 -18.45
N GLY A 268 17.33 -14.21 -19.66
CA GLY A 268 16.29 -15.06 -20.23
C GLY A 268 15.11 -14.32 -20.89
N THR A 269 15.07 -12.98 -20.85
CA THR A 269 14.05 -12.19 -21.56
C THR A 269 14.50 -11.93 -22.99
N SER A 270 13.83 -12.53 -23.98
CA SER A 270 14.12 -12.28 -25.40
C SER A 270 13.72 -10.85 -25.80
N THR A 271 14.65 -10.11 -26.39
CA THR A 271 14.38 -8.79 -26.99
C THR A 271 13.58 -8.90 -28.29
N SER A 272 13.68 -10.05 -28.95
CA SER A 272 12.92 -10.42 -30.14
C SER A 272 11.65 -11.17 -29.72
N ASN A 273 10.61 -10.42 -29.39
CA ASN A 273 9.34 -11.04 -29.07
C ASN A 273 8.74 -11.61 -30.37
N LYS A 274 8.80 -12.94 -30.61
CA LYS A 274 8.20 -13.60 -31.80
C LYS A 274 6.70 -13.27 -31.95
N PHE A 275 6.03 -12.88 -30.87
CA PHE A 275 4.65 -12.39 -30.87
C PHE A 275 4.46 -10.99 -31.47
N ARG A 276 5.52 -10.18 -31.64
CA ARG A 276 5.43 -8.89 -32.36
C ARG A 276 5.32 -9.06 -33.87
N ALA A 277 5.69 -10.23 -34.42
CA ALA A 277 5.50 -10.57 -35.82
C ALA A 277 4.12 -11.21 -36.10
N GLY A 278 3.34 -11.50 -35.05
CA GLY A 278 2.00 -12.07 -35.17
C GLY A 278 0.92 -11.00 -35.11
N HIS A 279 -0.10 -11.14 -35.96
CA HIS A 279 -1.33 -10.35 -35.91
C HIS A 279 -1.86 -10.28 -34.47
N TRP A 280 -1.88 -9.07 -33.89
CA TRP A 280 -2.58 -8.83 -32.63
C TRP A 280 -4.02 -9.31 -32.78
N LEU A 281 -4.50 -10.14 -31.86
CA LEU A 281 -5.92 -10.48 -31.78
C LEU A 281 -6.68 -9.20 -31.41
N LYS A 282 -7.16 -8.47 -32.43
CA LYS A 282 -8.16 -7.42 -32.28
C LYS A 282 -9.46 -8.10 -31.86
N TYR A 283 -9.64 -8.33 -30.57
CA TYR A 283 -10.95 -8.70 -30.04
C TYR A 283 -11.82 -7.45 -30.03
N PHE A 284 -12.63 -7.28 -31.06
CA PHE A 284 -13.77 -6.36 -31.04
C PHE A 284 -15.04 -7.21 -31.09
N ALA A 285 -15.86 -7.12 -30.04
CA ALA A 285 -17.18 -7.77 -29.96
C ALA A 285 -17.20 -9.28 -30.32
N GLY A 286 -16.23 -10.07 -29.83
CA GLY A 286 -16.24 -11.53 -29.98
C GLY A 286 -16.03 -12.06 -31.41
N LYS A 287 -15.72 -11.21 -32.39
CA LYS A 287 -15.40 -11.65 -33.76
C LYS A 287 -13.93 -11.37 -34.06
N LYS A 288 -13.22 -12.39 -34.54
CA LYS A 288 -11.90 -12.20 -35.15
C LYS A 288 -12.09 -11.33 -36.40
N SER A 289 -11.60 -10.10 -36.37
CA SER A 289 -11.29 -9.39 -37.62
C SER A 289 -10.27 -10.21 -38.38
N LYS A 290 -10.57 -10.54 -39.64
CA LYS A 290 -9.55 -11.03 -40.59
C LYS A 290 -8.46 -9.99 -40.76
#